data_AF-A0A4R1NH52-F1
#
_entry.id   AF-A0A4R1NH52-F1
#
_cell.length_a   1.000
_cell.length_b   1.000
_cell.length_c   1.000
_cell.angle_alpha   90.00
_cell.angle_beta   90.00
_cell.angle_gamma   90.00
#
_symmetry.space_group_name_H-M   'P 1'
#
loop_
_entity.id
_entity.type
_entity.pdbx_description
1 polymer ?
#
loop_
_entity_poly.entity_id
_entity_poly.type
_entity_poly.pdbx_seq_one_letter_code
_entity_poly.pdbx_strand_id
1 'polypeptide(L)'
;MTKSKLACLLSLFVMFATPAIYANQTENITQGASSNDFLLKNKKTDDEIRKIILKDYLTYHVTKRGPCPCPDMRAKGDSRCGARSAWSRKENKDVLCYNTDVTKDMIADWREHQEQKIAKEPNTEISTVLTKEEIEIEKKVDDFIESFSGKYDAKQNIKQEEVK
;
A
#
# COMPACT_ATOMS: atom_id res chain seq x y z
N MET A 1 5.01 -37.04 -82.66
CA MET A 1 4.40 -35.91 -81.94
C MET A 1 5.09 -35.81 -80.59
N THR A 2 5.59 -34.60 -80.27
CA THR A 2 6.15 -34.08 -78.97
C THR A 2 7.32 -34.84 -78.33
N LYS A 3 8.59 -34.50 -78.64
CA LYS A 3 9.47 -33.36 -78.18
C LYS A 3 10.33 -33.75 -76.95
N SER A 4 11.61 -34.07 -77.18
CA SER A 4 12.82 -33.28 -76.86
C SER A 4 13.01 -32.98 -75.37
N LYS A 5 13.94 -33.67 -74.68
CA LYS A 5 15.39 -33.39 -74.59
C LYS A 5 15.75 -32.05 -73.90
N LEU A 6 16.73 -32.20 -73.02
CA LEU A 6 17.85 -31.29 -72.73
C LEU A 6 17.78 -30.39 -71.49
N ALA A 7 18.81 -30.58 -70.69
CA ALA A 7 19.33 -29.78 -69.60
C ALA A 7 19.58 -28.31 -69.97
N CYS A 8 19.46 -27.43 -68.98
CA CYS A 8 20.26 -26.21 -68.80
C CYS A 8 19.94 -25.69 -67.39
N LEU A 9 20.90 -25.67 -66.47
CA LEU A 9 21.61 -24.44 -66.08
C LEU A 9 20.65 -23.27 -65.87
N LEU A 10 20.46 -22.84 -64.61
CA LEU A 10 20.84 -21.49 -64.22
C LEU A 10 20.66 -21.30 -62.71
N SER A 11 21.80 -21.02 -62.09
CA SER A 11 21.91 -20.30 -60.84
C SER A 11 20.96 -19.10 -60.81
N LEU A 12 20.05 -19.08 -59.84
CA LEU A 12 19.45 -17.84 -59.36
C LEU A 12 19.54 -17.84 -57.84
N PHE A 13 20.77 -17.53 -57.43
CA PHE A 13 21.10 -16.92 -56.17
C PHE A 13 20.39 -15.54 -56.15
N VAL A 14 19.14 -15.50 -55.70
CA VAL A 14 18.50 -14.22 -55.37
C VAL A 14 18.58 -14.04 -53.88
N MET A 15 19.46 -13.10 -53.54
CA MET A 15 19.69 -12.51 -52.25
C MET A 15 18.39 -12.30 -51.47
N PHE A 16 18.18 -13.13 -50.45
CA PHE A 16 17.44 -12.68 -49.28
C PHE A 16 18.36 -11.70 -48.56
N ALA A 17 18.18 -10.41 -48.86
CA ALA A 17 18.68 -9.34 -48.05
C ALA A 17 18.09 -9.51 -46.65
N THR A 18 18.89 -10.07 -45.74
CA THR A 18 18.65 -9.92 -44.31
C THR A 18 19.00 -8.46 -43.97
N PRO A 19 18.05 -7.62 -43.55
CA PRO A 19 18.45 -6.50 -42.72
C PRO A 19 18.97 -7.10 -41.41
N ALA A 20 20.30 -7.19 -41.32
CA ALA A 20 20.97 -7.01 -40.05
C ALA A 20 20.50 -5.69 -39.44
N ILE A 21 20.58 -5.62 -38.10
CA ILE A 21 20.27 -4.47 -37.23
C ILE A 21 18.84 -4.50 -36.70
N TYR A 22 18.62 -5.34 -35.69
CA TYR A 22 18.21 -4.82 -34.39
C TYR A 22 19.09 -5.46 -33.33
N ALA A 23 20.22 -4.80 -33.05
CA ALA A 23 20.86 -4.94 -31.75
C ALA A 23 19.91 -4.29 -30.74
N ASN A 24 19.03 -5.10 -30.14
CA ASN A 24 18.34 -4.68 -28.93
C ASN A 24 19.42 -4.70 -27.82
N GLN A 25 19.62 -3.54 -27.21
CA GLN A 25 20.49 -3.36 -26.06
C GLN A 25 20.16 -4.42 -25.02
N THR A 26 21.13 -5.30 -24.74
CA THR A 26 21.27 -5.80 -23.38
C THR A 26 21.75 -4.60 -22.57
N GLU A 27 20.80 -3.82 -22.06
CA GLU A 27 21.09 -2.94 -20.94
C GLU A 27 21.65 -3.85 -19.84
N ASN A 28 22.94 -3.64 -19.62
CA ASN A 28 23.73 -4.28 -18.60
C ASN A 28 23.19 -3.73 -17.27
N ILE A 29 22.07 -4.28 -16.81
CA ILE A 29 21.54 -3.99 -15.48
C ILE A 29 22.57 -4.59 -14.53
N THR A 30 23.41 -3.71 -13.99
CA THR A 30 24.03 -3.88 -12.69
C THR A 30 22.90 -4.15 -11.68
N GLN A 31 22.52 -5.42 -11.58
CA GLN A 31 21.63 -5.96 -10.56
C GLN A 31 22.40 -5.90 -9.23
N GLY A 32 22.40 -4.73 -8.61
CA GLY A 32 23.07 -4.50 -7.33
C GLY A 32 22.58 -3.27 -6.56
N ALA A 33 21.66 -2.47 -7.11
CA ALA A 33 21.18 -1.24 -6.47
C ALA A 33 19.64 -1.06 -6.46
N SER A 34 18.85 -1.97 -7.05
CA SER A 34 17.41 -1.72 -7.26
C SER A 34 16.45 -2.37 -6.25
N SER A 35 16.89 -3.31 -5.43
CA SER A 35 16.04 -3.90 -4.39
C SER A 35 16.03 -3.05 -3.11
N ASN A 36 17.16 -2.46 -2.74
CA ASN A 36 17.26 -1.63 -1.53
C ASN A 36 16.69 -0.22 -1.72
N ASP A 37 16.73 0.33 -2.93
CA ASP A 37 16.11 1.64 -3.24
C ASP A 37 14.57 1.54 -3.21
N PHE A 38 13.99 0.46 -3.75
CA PHE A 38 12.55 0.19 -3.62
C PHE A 38 12.16 -0.01 -2.14
N LEU A 39 12.97 -0.69 -1.32
CA LEU A 39 12.66 -0.84 0.10
C LEU A 39 12.81 0.46 0.90
N LEU A 40 13.78 1.34 0.58
CA LEU A 40 13.91 2.65 1.21
C LEU A 40 12.81 3.62 0.74
N LYS A 41 12.47 3.61 -0.55
CA LYS A 41 11.43 4.46 -1.15
C LYS A 41 10.02 4.04 -0.74
N ASN A 42 9.84 2.77 -0.34
CA ASN A 42 8.60 2.26 0.24
C ASN A 42 8.62 2.18 1.78
N LYS A 43 9.67 2.67 2.44
CA LYS A 43 9.73 2.67 3.90
C LYS A 43 8.81 3.75 4.42
N LYS A 44 7.57 3.37 4.73
CA LYS A 44 6.58 4.23 5.36
C LYS A 44 7.16 4.92 6.60
N THR A 45 6.89 6.21 6.71
CA THR A 45 7.17 7.02 7.89
C THR A 45 6.34 6.53 9.08
N ASP A 46 6.77 6.87 10.29
CA ASP A 46 6.03 6.49 11.50
C ASP A 46 4.60 7.05 11.47
N ASP A 47 4.39 8.26 10.96
CA ASP A 47 3.06 8.86 10.87
C ASP A 47 2.16 8.16 9.85
N GLU A 48 2.70 7.71 8.73
CA GLU A 48 1.96 6.87 7.79
C GLU A 48 1.59 5.53 8.41
N ILE A 49 2.50 4.91 9.18
CA ILE A 49 2.22 3.65 9.87
C ILE A 49 1.16 3.84 10.95
N ARG A 50 1.21 4.96 11.71
CA ARG A 50 0.15 5.30 12.68
C ARG A 50 -1.22 5.38 12.01
N LYS A 51 -1.30 6.06 10.85
CA LYS A 51 -2.55 6.16 10.08
C LYS A 51 -3.04 4.79 9.64
N ILE A 52 -2.16 3.91 9.18
CA ILE A 52 -2.52 2.53 8.78
C ILE A 52 -3.05 1.74 9.97
N ILE A 53 -2.31 1.71 11.08
CA ILE A 53 -2.73 0.99 12.29
C ILE A 53 -4.07 1.52 12.80
N LEU A 54 -4.24 2.84 12.80
CA LEU A 54 -5.48 3.48 13.24
C LEU A 54 -6.64 3.16 12.30
N LYS A 55 -6.42 3.18 10.99
CA LYS A 55 -7.41 2.78 9.98
C LYS A 55 -7.86 1.34 10.20
N ASP A 56 -6.91 0.41 10.29
CA ASP A 56 -7.19 -1.01 10.50
C ASP A 56 -8.00 -1.23 11.79
N TYR A 57 -7.58 -0.58 12.88
CA TYR A 57 -8.28 -0.64 14.16
C TYR A 57 -9.70 -0.09 14.08
N LEU A 58 -9.88 1.11 13.52
CA LEU A 58 -11.18 1.78 13.46
C LEU A 58 -12.14 1.03 12.54
N THR A 59 -11.68 0.58 11.37
CA THR A 59 -12.48 -0.27 10.48
C THR A 59 -12.91 -1.55 11.19
N TYR A 60 -11.97 -2.26 11.84
CA TYR A 60 -12.30 -3.45 12.63
C TYR A 60 -13.32 -3.13 13.72
N HIS A 61 -13.12 -2.05 14.48
CA HIS A 61 -14.01 -1.68 15.58
C HIS A 61 -15.40 -1.33 15.07
N VAL A 62 -15.53 -0.51 14.03
CA VAL A 62 -16.82 -0.13 13.44
C VAL A 62 -17.55 -1.38 12.96
N THR A 63 -16.86 -2.29 12.29
CA THR A 63 -17.44 -3.51 11.74
C THR A 63 -17.80 -4.55 12.81
N LYS A 64 -17.02 -4.71 13.88
CA LYS A 64 -17.18 -5.80 14.85
C LYS A 64 -17.75 -5.40 16.20
N ARG A 65 -17.55 -4.15 16.63
CA ARG A 65 -17.93 -3.65 17.96
C ARG A 65 -18.95 -2.51 17.90
N GLY A 66 -19.09 -1.87 16.75
CA GLY A 66 -20.11 -0.85 16.48
C GLY A 66 -19.55 0.55 16.23
N PRO A 67 -20.43 1.52 15.91
CA PRO A 67 -20.11 2.70 15.12
C PRO A 67 -19.40 3.84 15.87
N CYS A 68 -19.20 3.74 17.18
CA CYS A 68 -18.67 4.82 18.00
C CYS A 68 -17.38 4.43 18.75
N PRO A 69 -16.25 4.15 18.06
CA PRO A 69 -14.97 4.01 18.73
C PRO A 69 -14.49 5.36 19.32
N CYS A 70 -14.66 6.44 18.56
CA CYS A 70 -14.06 7.77 18.81
C CYS A 70 -15.08 8.86 19.17
N PRO A 71 -14.72 9.89 19.96
CA PRO A 71 -15.63 10.99 20.30
C PRO A 71 -16.03 11.81 19.06
N ASP A 72 -15.09 12.08 18.18
CA ASP A 72 -15.31 12.94 17.02
C ASP A 72 -15.91 12.20 15.81
N MET A 73 -16.05 10.87 15.88
CA MET A 73 -16.72 10.09 14.84
C MET A 73 -18.24 10.32 14.84
N ARG A 74 -18.85 10.08 13.67
CA ARG A 74 -20.29 10.15 13.47
C ARG A 74 -20.91 8.76 13.48
N ALA A 75 -22.01 8.60 14.22
CA ALA A 75 -22.82 7.39 14.21
C ALA A 75 -23.66 7.29 12.92
N LYS A 76 -24.43 6.20 12.77
CA LYS A 76 -25.27 5.91 11.59
C LYS A 76 -26.24 7.04 11.20
N GLY A 77 -26.68 7.87 12.13
CA GLY A 77 -27.56 9.04 11.89
C GLY A 77 -26.83 10.39 11.92
N ASP A 78 -25.54 10.42 11.57
CA ASP A 78 -24.65 11.59 11.54
C ASP A 78 -24.45 12.35 12.86
N SER A 79 -25.04 11.89 13.97
CA SER A 79 -24.79 12.44 15.29
C SER A 79 -23.36 12.15 15.76
N ARG A 80 -22.71 13.13 16.39
CA ARG A 80 -21.38 12.97 17.00
C ARG A 80 -21.43 11.96 18.14
N CYS A 81 -20.43 11.08 18.21
CA CYS A 81 -20.33 10.10 19.28
C CYS A 81 -20.07 10.78 20.64
N GLY A 82 -19.16 11.74 20.75
CA GLY A 82 -18.91 12.47 22.01
C GLY A 82 -18.69 11.53 23.20
N ALA A 83 -19.41 11.77 24.30
CA ALA A 83 -19.28 11.00 25.55
C ALA A 83 -19.72 9.52 25.45
N ARG A 84 -20.49 9.13 24.42
CA ARG A 84 -20.90 7.73 24.21
C ARG A 84 -19.87 6.91 23.41
N SER A 85 -18.74 7.49 23.02
CA SER A 85 -17.70 6.74 22.33
C SER A 85 -17.02 5.74 23.25
N ALA A 86 -16.51 4.65 22.69
CA ALA A 86 -15.72 3.67 23.43
C ALA A 86 -14.52 4.36 24.10
N TRP A 87 -13.84 5.26 23.38
CA TRP A 87 -12.72 6.05 23.89
C TRP A 87 -13.11 6.96 25.07
N SER A 88 -14.24 7.68 24.99
CA SER A 88 -14.70 8.57 26.09
C SER A 88 -15.15 7.80 27.33
N ARG A 89 -15.66 6.57 27.15
CA ARG A 89 -16.10 5.71 28.25
C ARG A 89 -14.94 4.95 28.91
N LYS A 90 -13.73 5.02 28.37
CA LYS A 90 -12.63 4.15 28.79
C LYS A 90 -12.29 4.33 30.27
N GLU A 91 -12.51 3.26 31.02
CA GLU A 91 -11.69 2.87 32.17
C GLU A 91 -10.48 2.00 31.76
N ASN A 92 -10.49 1.39 30.55
CA ASN A 92 -9.44 0.49 30.02
C ASN A 92 -8.65 1.15 28.88
N LYS A 93 -7.36 0.83 28.70
CA LYS A 93 -6.39 1.59 27.87
C LYS A 93 -6.37 1.25 26.37
N ASP A 94 -7.19 0.32 25.85
CA ASP A 94 -6.89 -0.35 24.57
C ASP A 94 -7.70 0.08 23.31
N VAL A 95 -8.42 1.19 23.38
CA VAL A 95 -9.10 1.85 22.25
C VAL A 95 -8.23 2.91 21.58
N LEU A 96 -7.89 2.70 20.32
CA LEU A 96 -7.13 3.67 19.53
C LEU A 96 -8.09 4.63 18.86
N CYS A 97 -7.85 5.92 19.02
CA CYS A 97 -8.66 6.95 18.37
C CYS A 97 -7.83 8.00 17.64
N TYR A 98 -6.65 8.33 18.18
CA TYR A 98 -5.78 9.36 17.64
C TYR A 98 -4.36 8.81 17.39
N ASN A 99 -3.58 9.51 16.57
CA ASN A 99 -2.19 9.13 16.29
C ASN A 99 -1.35 8.98 17.56
N THR A 100 -1.62 9.78 18.59
CA THR A 100 -0.94 9.72 19.89
C THR A 100 -1.24 8.45 20.67
N ASP A 101 -2.34 7.76 20.36
CA ASP A 101 -2.69 6.48 20.98
C ASP A 101 -1.87 5.34 20.39
N VAL A 102 -1.25 5.54 19.21
CA VAL A 102 -0.37 4.55 18.57
C VAL A 102 1.07 4.74 19.05
N THR A 103 1.56 3.79 19.82
CA THR A 103 2.90 3.82 20.41
C THR A 103 3.98 3.45 19.41
N LYS A 104 5.25 3.72 19.77
CA LYS A 104 6.41 3.29 18.97
C LYS A 104 6.51 1.76 18.87
N ASP A 105 6.15 1.05 19.93
CA ASP A 105 6.18 -0.41 19.95
C ASP A 105 5.19 -0.99 18.93
N MET A 106 3.97 -0.43 18.85
CA MET A 106 3.00 -0.84 17.83
C MET A 106 3.49 -0.60 16.39
N ILE A 107 4.27 0.46 16.17
CA ILE A 107 4.90 0.74 14.87
C ILE A 107 6.00 -0.28 14.57
N ALA A 108 6.82 -0.62 15.57
CA ALA A 108 7.86 -1.63 15.43
C ALA A 108 7.26 -3.01 15.11
N ASP A 109 6.24 -3.42 15.87
CA ASP A 109 5.48 -4.64 15.64
C ASP A 109 4.89 -4.67 14.24
N TRP A 110 4.28 -3.56 13.78
CA TRP A 110 3.75 -3.48 12.42
C TRP A 110 4.83 -3.70 11.37
N ARG A 111 6.01 -3.07 11.52
CA ARG A 111 7.13 -3.20 10.57
C ARG A 111 7.61 -4.66 10.50
N GLU A 112 7.80 -5.30 11.65
CA GLU A 112 8.21 -6.71 11.72
C GLU A 112 7.19 -7.61 11.00
N HIS A 113 5.90 -7.43 11.26
CA HIS A 113 4.86 -8.23 10.60
C HIS A 113 4.80 -7.99 9.09
N GLN A 114 5.04 -6.76 8.60
CA GLN A 114 5.07 -6.50 7.16
C GLN A 114 6.28 -7.14 6.49
N GLU A 115 7.46 -7.09 7.11
CA GLU A 115 8.66 -7.78 6.61
C GLU A 115 8.42 -9.29 6.48
N GLN A 116 7.76 -9.88 7.47
CA GLN A 116 7.37 -11.30 7.42
C GLN A 116 6.34 -11.61 6.33
N LYS A 117 5.36 -10.72 6.08
CA LYS A 117 4.37 -10.90 5.00
C LYS A 117 5.02 -10.85 3.62
N ILE A 118 5.89 -9.86 3.40
CA ILE A 118 6.64 -9.72 2.14
C ILE A 118 7.53 -10.94 1.88
N ALA A 119 8.15 -11.49 2.93
CA ALA A 119 8.99 -12.69 2.81
C ALA A 119 8.20 -13.98 2.49
N LYS A 120 6.89 -14.04 2.79
CA LYS A 120 6.08 -15.26 2.68
C LYS A 120 5.24 -15.33 1.41
N GLU A 121 4.78 -14.20 0.85
CA GLU A 121 3.87 -14.18 -0.29
C GLU A 121 4.19 -13.03 -1.27
N PRO A 122 5.10 -13.22 -2.24
CA PRO A 122 5.56 -12.10 -3.07
C PRO A 122 4.51 -11.61 -4.10
N ASN A 123 3.50 -12.41 -4.46
CA ASN A 123 2.63 -12.12 -5.61
C ASN A 123 1.13 -12.43 -5.39
N THR A 124 0.61 -12.30 -4.17
CA THR A 124 -0.84 -12.52 -3.94
C THR A 124 -1.60 -11.23 -4.23
N GLU A 125 -2.17 -11.13 -5.43
CA GLU A 125 -3.14 -10.08 -5.77
C GLU A 125 -4.43 -10.35 -4.98
N ILE A 126 -4.62 -9.63 -3.87
CA ILE A 126 -5.83 -9.72 -3.05
C ILE A 126 -6.94 -8.96 -3.80
N SER A 127 -7.71 -9.68 -4.60
CA SER A 127 -8.99 -9.20 -5.14
C SER A 127 -10.08 -9.42 -4.10
N THR A 128 -10.14 -8.55 -3.09
CA THR A 128 -11.27 -8.52 -2.16
C THR A 128 -12.39 -7.71 -2.78
N VAL A 129 -13.44 -8.39 -3.23
CA VAL A 129 -14.74 -7.76 -3.54
C VAL A 129 -15.35 -7.32 -2.21
N LEU A 130 -15.07 -6.08 -1.81
CA LEU A 130 -15.70 -5.47 -0.63
C LEU A 130 -17.19 -5.26 -0.90
N THR A 131 -18.00 -5.51 0.12
CA THR A 131 -19.43 -5.21 0.09
C THR A 131 -19.65 -3.69 0.11
N LYS A 132 -20.84 -3.25 -0.34
CA LYS A 132 -21.21 -1.82 -0.32
C LYS A 132 -21.15 -1.21 1.09
N GLU A 133 -21.44 -2.00 2.11
CA GLU A 133 -21.38 -1.57 3.51
C GLU A 133 -19.92 -1.38 3.98
N GLU A 134 -19.02 -2.29 3.61
CA GLU A 134 -17.60 -2.18 3.94
C GLU A 134 -16.95 -0.96 3.28
N ILE A 135 -17.30 -0.65 2.02
CA ILE A 135 -16.82 0.55 1.32
C ILE A 135 -17.30 1.82 2.04
N GLU A 136 -18.54 1.86 2.52
CA GLU A 136 -19.06 3.01 3.27
C GLU A 136 -18.35 3.18 4.61
N ILE A 137 -18.05 2.07 5.31
CA ILE A 137 -17.29 2.07 6.55
C ILE A 137 -15.87 2.57 6.32
N GLU A 138 -15.17 2.04 5.32
CA GLU A 138 -13.82 2.48 4.98
C GLU A 138 -13.77 3.96 4.66
N LYS A 139 -14.70 4.46 3.85
CA LYS A 139 -14.81 5.88 3.54
C LYS A 139 -15.02 6.73 4.80
N LYS A 140 -15.92 6.31 5.71
CA LYS A 140 -16.16 7.02 6.97
C LYS A 140 -14.93 7.06 7.87
N VAL A 141 -14.15 5.98 7.88
CA VAL A 141 -12.90 5.90 8.65
C VAL A 141 -11.82 6.78 8.00
N ASP A 142 -11.70 6.77 6.68
CA ASP A 142 -10.75 7.61 5.95
C ASP A 142 -11.05 9.10 6.14
N ASP A 143 -12.31 9.52 5.94
CA ASP A 143 -12.76 10.89 6.19
C ASP A 143 -12.44 11.33 7.63
N PHE A 144 -12.61 10.42 8.61
CA PHE A 144 -12.27 10.68 10.00
C PHE A 144 -10.76 10.88 10.19
N ILE A 145 -9.91 9.98 9.68
CA ILE A 145 -8.45 10.08 9.81
C ILE A 145 -7.92 11.35 9.13
N GLU A 146 -8.41 11.67 7.94
CA GLU A 146 -8.03 12.86 7.20
C GLU A 146 -8.41 14.15 7.94
N SER A 147 -9.52 14.17 8.68
CA SER A 147 -9.97 15.34 9.44
C SER A 147 -8.98 15.83 10.51
N PHE A 148 -8.06 14.96 10.97
CA PHE A 148 -7.01 15.31 11.93
C PHE A 148 -5.62 15.45 11.31
N SER A 149 -5.42 14.95 10.08
CA SER A 149 -4.11 14.87 9.43
C SER A 149 -3.38 16.21 9.28
N GLY A 150 -4.10 17.34 9.24
CA GLY A 150 -3.49 18.69 9.18
C GLY A 150 -3.18 19.35 10.53
N LYS A 151 -3.50 18.72 11.67
CA LYS A 151 -3.38 19.35 13.01
C LYS A 151 -2.26 18.81 13.88
N TYR A 152 -1.70 17.64 13.56
CA TYR A 152 -0.78 16.91 14.45
C TYR A 152 0.67 16.83 13.95
N ASP A 153 0.93 17.03 12.65
CA ASP A 153 2.29 17.05 12.06
C ASP A 153 3.16 18.19 12.66
N ALA A 154 2.53 19.24 13.19
CA ALA A 154 3.23 20.37 13.81
C ALA A 154 3.83 20.08 15.19
N LYS A 155 3.39 19.03 15.92
CA LYS A 155 3.89 18.76 17.30
C LYS A 155 4.98 17.70 17.39
N GLN A 156 5.13 16.81 16.40
CA GLN A 156 6.16 15.77 16.41
C GLN A 156 7.51 16.27 15.87
N ASN A 157 7.52 17.28 14.99
CA ASN A 157 8.75 17.95 14.55
C ASN A 157 9.42 18.81 15.65
N ILE A 158 8.71 19.18 16.72
CA ILE A 158 9.28 19.98 17.81
C ILE A 158 10.10 19.11 18.79
N LYS A 159 9.82 17.80 18.87
CA LYS A 159 10.50 16.90 19.84
C LYS A 159 11.73 16.18 19.30
N GLN A 160 12.03 16.28 17.99
CA GLN A 160 13.25 15.69 17.42
C GLN A 160 14.45 16.66 17.44
N GLU A 161 14.25 17.93 17.77
CA GLU A 161 15.33 18.94 17.86
C GLU A 161 15.92 19.10 19.27
N GLU A 162 15.34 18.48 20.31
CA GLU A 162 15.82 18.59 21.71
C GLU A 162 16.83 17.50 22.13
N VAL A 163 17.37 16.75 21.18
CA VAL A 163 18.50 15.84 21.43
C VAL A 163 19.63 16.21 20.48
N LYS A 164 20.35 17.29 20.81
CA LYS A 164 21.64 17.63 20.21
C LYS A 164 22.59 18.16 21.26
#